data_AF-A0A3A8IKZ6-F1
#
_entry.id   AF-A0A3A8IKZ6-F1
#
_cell.length_a   1.000
_cell.length_b   1.000
_cell.length_c   1.000
_cell.angle_alpha   90.00
_cell.angle_beta   90.00
_cell.angle_gamma   90.00
#
_symmetry.space_group_name_H-M   'P 1'
#
loop_
_entity.id
_entity.type
_entity.pdbx_description
1 polymer ?
#
loop_
_entity_poly.entity_id
_entity_poly.type
_entity_poly.pdbx_seq_one_letter_code
_entity_poly.pdbx_strand_id
1 'polypeptide(L)'
;MQAETRRSGRENRDARPHGGYGAAAVSKAVLLLTALLFASCATPAPSPVPVTRGLGEPEVSVPTKPADAGVTPPAPGGLEDPLTSGLPGPQDLKRLDFRNGEPRLPIKLMEGREAVTFSPRARMRLRFGGPGDKVLDAPAGSRWTVRVTQGEPAQWSARLQLGEFRFADKAGLAEALETWRARGLAVRTHTLGSVYGIAGKVIDNRRYLLLVEEALTPEAAAEQQAELLRRYGLRTTLFEEVRKPSRAILELKDENDAVVGLAQDRLDAETPDGSGFDVRQVEYGVGYDFHAFEDRSFRGALQFAVDRSGKLAVVNVVGLEDLLKGLVPSEIFARAHPEALKAQAVTARGEVLAKVGIKHLADPYLLCSEQHCAVYRGRTGEAASTTAAVEATRGQALFSQDGRLVDSVYSAVCGGHTEDNDVVWGGPPDPSLRGRPDLLEPAPDVPGPSHLKAWLATSDVPAACKLSSFAQPTKFRWEKRFTQGQVDALTEKLGVGAIQGLALSERGVSGRARLLTVSGTKGATQVRGELNIRRLFGMLNSSMATVEAERDAEGRLTGWLFRGGGWGHGVGMCQTGAIGRAEAGQRYPDILRFYFNGAEVAPIY
;
A
#
# COMPACT_ATOMS: atom_id res chain seq x y z
N MET A 1 -39.44 48.99 -52.99
CA MET A 1 -39.34 50.45 -53.12
C MET A 1 -38.09 50.88 -52.37
N GLN A 2 -37.10 51.44 -53.09
CA GLN A 2 -36.12 52.50 -52.73
C GLN A 2 -35.66 52.62 -51.25
N ALA A 3 -34.40 52.89 -50.89
CA ALA A 3 -33.17 53.23 -51.59
C ALA A 3 -31.99 53.23 -50.57
N GLU A 4 -30.77 53.20 -51.10
CA GLU A 4 -29.45 53.37 -50.46
C GLU A 4 -29.31 54.71 -49.71
N THR A 5 -28.49 54.85 -48.65
CA THR A 5 -27.08 55.35 -48.61
C THR A 5 -26.79 55.70 -47.13
N ARG A 6 -25.59 55.74 -46.50
CA ARG A 6 -24.20 56.00 -46.90
C ARG A 6 -23.23 55.59 -45.75
N ARG A 7 -21.96 55.38 -46.13
CA ARG A 7 -20.76 54.96 -45.36
C ARG A 7 -20.15 56.02 -44.41
N SER A 8 -19.46 55.55 -43.36
CA SER A 8 -18.04 55.80 -43.00
C SER A 8 -17.63 54.74 -41.95
N GLY A 9 -16.44 54.13 -41.84
CA GLY A 9 -15.17 54.22 -42.52
C GLY A 9 -14.01 54.41 -41.54
N ARG A 10 -13.46 53.34 -40.91
CA ARG A 10 -12.01 53.10 -40.67
C ARG A 10 -11.68 51.89 -39.77
N GLU A 11 -10.79 51.03 -40.31
CA GLU A 11 -9.54 50.42 -39.78
C GLU A 11 -9.39 50.24 -38.24
N ASN A 12 -8.82 49.17 -37.66
CA ASN A 12 -7.73 48.30 -38.09
C ASN A 12 -7.58 47.10 -37.10
N ARG A 13 -7.16 45.95 -37.65
CA ARG A 13 -6.20 44.92 -37.15
C ARG A 13 -6.20 44.38 -35.71
N ASP A 14 -6.31 43.04 -35.65
CA ASP A 14 -5.45 42.03 -34.99
C ASP A 14 -4.82 42.34 -33.62
N ALA A 15 -5.13 41.49 -32.63
CA ALA A 15 -4.13 40.86 -31.75
C ALA A 15 -4.75 39.74 -30.88
N ARG A 16 -4.02 38.61 -30.76
CA ARG A 16 -4.16 37.61 -29.66
C ARG A 16 -3.91 38.27 -28.28
N PRO A 17 -4.27 37.63 -27.15
CA PRO A 17 -3.31 36.77 -26.41
C PRO A 17 -4.01 35.57 -25.70
N HIS A 18 -3.42 34.41 -25.36
CA HIS A 18 -2.32 34.05 -24.43
C HIS A 18 -2.49 34.45 -22.93
N GLY A 19 -2.34 33.44 -22.05
CA GLY A 19 -2.01 33.55 -20.60
C GLY A 19 -3.20 33.89 -19.69
N GLY A 20 -3.50 33.20 -18.58
CA GLY A 20 -2.63 32.61 -17.58
C GLY A 20 -2.49 33.57 -16.40
N TYR A 21 -3.17 33.31 -15.27
CA TYR A 21 -2.87 33.96 -13.98
C TYR A 21 -3.24 33.04 -12.81
N GLY A 22 -2.29 32.91 -11.89
CA GLY A 22 -2.49 32.42 -10.54
C GLY A 22 -2.28 33.52 -9.49
N ALA A 23 -2.71 33.18 -8.28
CA ALA A 23 -2.30 33.68 -6.96
C ALA A 23 -2.80 35.06 -6.44
N ALA A 24 -3.59 34.95 -5.36
CA ALA A 24 -3.46 35.60 -4.05
C ALA A 24 -3.62 37.13 -3.91
N ALA A 25 -4.61 37.54 -3.09
CA ALA A 25 -4.43 38.32 -1.85
C ALA A 25 -5.78 38.90 -1.33
N VAL A 26 -6.14 38.61 -0.07
CA VAL A 26 -6.86 39.56 0.80
C VAL A 26 -6.30 39.45 2.23
N SER A 27 -6.13 40.62 2.84
CA SER A 27 -5.23 41.00 3.93
C SER A 27 -5.59 40.59 5.37
N LYS A 28 -4.51 40.52 6.18
CA LYS A 28 -4.29 41.02 7.56
C LYS A 28 -5.17 42.24 7.94
N ALA A 29 -5.47 42.62 9.19
CA ALA A 29 -4.81 42.51 10.50
C ALA A 29 -5.80 42.92 11.63
N VAL A 30 -5.58 42.49 12.89
CA VAL A 30 -5.62 43.36 14.09
C VAL A 30 -4.61 42.82 15.14
N LEU A 31 -3.80 43.74 15.67
CA LEU A 31 -2.75 43.65 16.69
C LEU A 31 -3.34 43.52 18.13
N LEU A 32 -2.79 42.73 19.08
CA LEU A 32 -1.55 42.89 19.90
C LEU A 32 -1.79 43.72 21.19
N LEU A 33 -1.61 43.11 22.39
CA LEU A 33 -0.75 43.61 23.49
C LEU A 33 -0.74 42.69 24.74
N THR A 34 0.48 42.21 25.07
CA THR A 34 1.19 42.14 26.38
C THR A 34 0.54 41.63 27.68
N ALA A 35 1.22 41.10 28.69
CA ALA A 35 2.52 40.43 28.94
C ALA A 35 2.69 40.29 30.47
N LEU A 36 3.46 39.27 30.90
CA LEU A 36 4.39 39.24 32.06
C LEU A 36 3.90 39.22 33.53
N LEU A 37 4.34 38.18 34.28
CA LEU A 37 5.15 38.19 35.54
C LEU A 37 5.06 36.78 36.22
N PHE A 38 6.09 35.93 36.23
CA PHE A 38 7.33 35.84 37.05
C PHE A 38 7.24 34.91 38.31
N ALA A 39 8.04 33.83 38.25
CA ALA A 39 8.92 33.20 39.26
C ALA A 39 8.43 32.70 40.63
N SER A 40 8.79 31.45 40.97
CA SER A 40 9.94 31.09 41.86
C SER A 40 9.68 29.94 42.86
N CYS A 41 10.81 29.31 43.24
CA CYS A 41 11.08 28.40 44.38
C CYS A 41 10.74 26.90 44.18
N ALA A 42 11.66 25.92 44.20
CA ALA A 42 12.88 25.59 44.96
C ALA A 42 12.64 24.27 45.74
N THR A 43 13.60 23.36 45.63
CA THR A 43 13.70 22.05 46.32
C THR A 43 14.01 22.21 47.81
N PRO A 44 13.86 21.14 48.62
CA PRO A 44 15.06 20.39 49.02
C PRO A 44 14.87 18.87 49.18
N ALA A 45 15.99 18.14 49.10
CA ALA A 45 16.17 16.76 49.59
C ALA A 45 16.74 16.77 51.03
N PRO A 46 16.69 15.63 51.76
CA PRO A 46 17.96 14.99 52.18
C PRO A 46 17.97 13.44 52.24
N SER A 47 19.21 12.91 52.22
CA SER A 47 19.78 11.54 52.25
C SER A 47 19.67 10.79 53.62
N PRO A 48 20.42 9.67 53.93
CA PRO A 48 20.54 8.31 53.33
C PRO A 48 20.55 7.10 54.33
N VAL A 49 20.46 5.84 53.80
CA VAL A 49 21.14 4.53 54.21
C VAL A 49 20.76 3.89 55.59
N PRO A 50 20.77 2.53 55.85
CA PRO A 50 21.61 1.46 55.25
C PRO A 50 21.02 0.08 54.89
N VAL A 51 21.88 -0.61 54.13
CA VAL A 51 22.13 -2.03 53.85
C VAL A 51 21.86 -3.02 55.00
N THR A 52 21.26 -4.16 54.68
CA THR A 52 21.47 -5.44 55.38
C THR A 52 21.66 -6.62 54.40
N ARG A 53 22.63 -7.47 54.76
CA ARG A 53 23.10 -8.71 54.10
C ARG A 53 22.04 -9.83 54.06
N GLY A 54 22.17 -10.71 53.06
CA GLY A 54 22.36 -12.14 53.35
C GLY A 54 21.53 -13.14 52.55
N LEU A 55 22.26 -14.13 51.99
CA LEU A 55 21.88 -15.54 51.75
C LEU A 55 20.92 -15.77 50.56
N GLY A 56 21.15 -16.65 49.58
CA GLY A 56 22.18 -17.64 49.30
C GLY A 56 21.74 -18.38 48.02
N GLU A 57 22.70 -18.74 47.16
CA GLU A 57 22.45 -19.66 46.03
C GLU A 57 22.41 -21.11 46.52
N PRO A 58 21.77 -22.00 45.75
CA PRO A 58 22.45 -23.25 45.46
C PRO A 58 22.47 -23.58 43.96
N GLU A 59 23.68 -23.96 43.52
CA GLU A 59 23.97 -24.67 42.28
C GLU A 59 23.16 -25.97 42.17
N VAL A 60 22.73 -26.30 40.95
CA VAL A 60 22.34 -27.66 40.59
C VAL A 60 23.07 -28.07 39.31
N SER A 61 23.80 -29.17 39.46
CA SER A 61 24.70 -29.87 38.55
C SER A 61 24.06 -30.41 37.27
N VAL A 62 24.79 -30.29 36.16
CA VAL A 62 24.56 -31.00 34.90
C VAL A 62 25.33 -32.34 34.92
N PRO A 63 24.72 -33.48 34.55
CA PRO A 63 25.46 -34.68 34.18
C PRO A 63 25.60 -34.83 32.67
N THR A 64 26.79 -35.27 32.29
CA THR A 64 27.31 -35.54 30.95
C THR A 64 26.78 -36.83 30.32
N LYS A 65 26.83 -36.82 28.98
CA LYS A 65 26.48 -37.84 27.99
C LYS A 65 27.32 -39.13 28.09
N PRO A 66 26.80 -40.30 27.63
CA PRO A 66 27.62 -41.34 27.03
C PRO A 66 27.30 -41.59 25.54
N ALA A 67 28.28 -42.18 24.86
CA ALA A 67 28.48 -42.20 23.41
C ALA A 67 27.77 -43.33 22.64
N ASP A 68 27.77 -43.12 21.32
CA ASP A 68 27.34 -43.90 20.14
C ASP A 68 27.16 -45.43 20.24
N ALA A 69 26.08 -45.89 19.60
CA ALA A 69 26.05 -47.10 18.79
C ALA A 69 25.24 -46.81 17.51
N GLY A 70 25.91 -46.88 16.36
CA GLY A 70 25.37 -46.48 15.06
C GLY A 70 24.36 -47.46 14.48
N VAL A 71 23.29 -46.89 13.90
CA VAL A 71 22.53 -47.43 12.77
C VAL A 71 22.04 -46.21 11.99
N THR A 72 22.52 -46.02 10.75
CA THR A 72 22.07 -44.95 9.86
C THR A 72 20.81 -45.42 9.12
N PRO A 73 19.64 -44.76 9.26
CA PRO A 73 18.53 -44.94 8.33
C PRO A 73 18.63 -43.92 7.18
N PRO A 74 18.04 -44.19 6.01
CA PRO A 74 18.11 -43.29 4.86
C PRO A 74 17.40 -41.97 5.19
N ALA A 75 18.00 -40.86 4.77
CA ALA A 75 17.43 -39.53 4.96
C ALA A 75 16.04 -39.43 4.30
N PRO A 76 14.97 -39.03 5.02
CA PRO A 76 13.77 -38.52 4.37
C PRO A 76 14.09 -37.14 3.81
N GLY A 77 13.72 -36.89 2.55
CA GLY A 77 13.80 -35.58 1.91
C GLY A 77 13.03 -34.54 2.72
N GLY A 78 13.75 -33.84 3.59
CA GLY A 78 13.24 -32.74 4.40
C GLY A 78 13.25 -31.47 3.55
N LEU A 79 12.10 -30.82 3.47
CA LEU A 79 12.02 -29.40 3.13
C LEU A 79 12.97 -28.63 4.06
N GLU A 80 14.11 -28.19 3.53
CA GLU A 80 15.05 -27.35 4.26
C GLU A 80 14.35 -26.08 4.77
N ASP A 81 14.68 -25.68 6.01
CA ASP A 81 14.21 -24.43 6.60
C ASP A 81 14.77 -23.23 5.80
N PRO A 82 13.92 -22.39 5.18
CA PRO A 82 14.37 -21.30 4.31
C PRO A 82 15.16 -20.19 5.02
N LEU A 83 15.28 -20.22 6.35
CA LEU A 83 16.10 -19.25 7.08
C LEU A 83 17.61 -19.42 6.82
N THR A 84 18.05 -20.56 6.29
CA THR A 84 19.49 -20.86 6.06
C THR A 84 19.95 -20.76 4.61
N SER A 85 19.04 -20.70 3.62
CA SER A 85 19.39 -20.76 2.19
C SER A 85 19.07 -19.47 1.42
N GLY A 86 19.37 -18.32 2.01
CA GLY A 86 19.17 -17.02 1.37
C GLY A 86 20.16 -16.79 0.21
N LEU A 87 19.64 -16.49 -0.98
CA LEU A 87 20.45 -15.91 -2.07
C LEU A 87 21.10 -14.60 -1.56
N PRO A 88 22.42 -14.41 -1.69
CA PRO A 88 23.08 -13.18 -1.24
C PRO A 88 22.59 -11.99 -2.07
N GLY A 89 21.90 -11.07 -1.40
CA GLY A 89 21.35 -9.83 -1.94
C GLY A 89 21.19 -8.81 -0.81
N PRO A 90 20.48 -7.68 -1.01
CA PRO A 90 20.29 -6.58 -0.04
C PRO A 90 19.54 -6.96 1.27
N GLN A 91 19.65 -8.19 1.75
CA GLN A 91 18.89 -8.74 2.87
C GLN A 91 19.15 -8.01 4.20
N ASP A 92 20.34 -7.43 4.41
CA ASP A 92 20.62 -6.60 5.58
C ASP A 92 19.89 -5.24 5.55
N LEU A 93 19.38 -4.81 4.38
CA LEU A 93 18.65 -3.54 4.21
C LEU A 93 17.17 -3.64 4.57
N LYS A 94 16.62 -4.86 4.61
CA LYS A 94 15.17 -5.11 4.74
C LYS A 94 14.75 -5.68 6.07
N ARG A 95 15.70 -5.89 6.99
CA ARG A 95 15.37 -6.46 8.30
C ARG A 95 14.46 -5.49 9.03
N LEU A 96 13.33 -6.01 9.50
CA LEU A 96 12.47 -5.31 10.44
C LEU A 96 13.29 -5.07 11.70
N ASP A 97 13.65 -3.81 11.93
CA ASP A 97 14.40 -3.37 13.09
C ASP A 97 13.44 -2.96 14.21
N PHE A 98 13.89 -3.01 15.46
CA PHE A 98 13.10 -2.67 16.63
C PHE A 98 13.86 -1.71 17.51
N ARG A 99 13.20 -0.63 17.93
CA ARG A 99 13.74 0.30 18.93
C ARG A 99 12.73 0.47 20.05
N ASN A 100 13.14 0.13 21.27
CA ASN A 100 12.27 0.14 22.46
C ASN A 100 10.98 -0.68 22.27
N GLY A 101 11.07 -1.82 21.56
CA GLY A 101 9.93 -2.69 21.28
C GLY A 101 9.03 -2.26 20.12
N GLU A 102 9.21 -1.05 19.58
CA GLU A 102 8.46 -0.57 18.42
C GLU A 102 9.17 -0.93 17.10
N PRO A 103 8.46 -1.49 16.10
CA PRO A 103 9.03 -1.76 14.78
C PRO A 103 9.44 -0.48 14.06
N ARG A 104 10.58 -0.52 13.36
CA ARG A 104 11.05 0.52 12.45
C ARG A 104 10.90 0.04 11.01
N LEU A 105 10.24 0.86 10.21
CA LEU A 105 9.84 0.51 8.86
C LEU A 105 10.56 1.40 7.84
N PRO A 106 11.34 0.81 6.90
CA PRO A 106 11.87 1.51 5.75
C PRO A 106 10.78 1.68 4.69
N ILE A 107 10.47 2.93 4.35
CA ILE A 107 9.42 3.31 3.40
C ILE A 107 10.00 4.18 2.30
N LYS A 108 9.85 3.75 1.04
CA LYS A 108 10.25 4.56 -0.12
C LYS A 108 9.46 5.87 -0.13
N LEU A 109 10.18 6.98 -0.23
CA LEU A 109 9.63 8.32 -0.52
C LEU A 109 9.65 8.64 -2.02
N MET A 110 10.72 8.26 -2.71
CA MET A 110 10.92 8.44 -4.15
C MET A 110 12.03 7.52 -4.66
N GLU A 111 12.04 7.21 -5.95
CA GLU A 111 13.11 6.44 -6.62
C GLU A 111 13.36 6.97 -8.04
N GLY A 112 14.32 6.41 -8.76
CA GLY A 112 14.68 6.83 -10.12
C GLY A 112 15.39 8.18 -10.17
N ARG A 113 15.90 8.69 -9.04
CA ARG A 113 16.50 10.02 -8.95
C ARG A 113 18.00 9.98 -9.27
N GLU A 114 18.51 11.02 -9.93
CA GLU A 114 19.97 11.19 -10.07
C GLU A 114 20.57 11.88 -8.86
N ALA A 115 19.81 12.78 -8.24
CA ALA A 115 20.20 13.46 -7.01
C ALA A 115 18.97 13.85 -6.17
N VAL A 116 19.17 14.00 -4.86
CA VAL A 116 18.19 14.51 -3.91
C VAL A 116 18.84 15.48 -2.94
N THR A 117 18.11 16.54 -2.62
CA THR A 117 18.48 17.52 -1.59
C THR A 117 17.66 17.32 -0.33
N PHE A 118 18.30 17.44 0.83
CA PHE A 118 17.67 17.32 2.14
C PHE A 118 18.37 18.20 3.18
N SER A 119 17.70 18.42 4.31
CA SER A 119 18.22 19.19 5.45
C SER A 119 17.82 18.53 6.77
N PRO A 120 18.73 18.40 7.74
CA PRO A 120 18.40 17.82 9.04
C PRO A 120 17.72 18.87 9.93
N ARG A 121 16.75 18.45 10.74
CA ARG A 121 16.02 19.38 11.65
C ARG A 121 16.71 19.58 13.00
N ALA A 122 17.68 18.74 13.33
CA ALA A 122 18.62 18.90 14.42
C ALA A 122 20.03 18.48 13.95
N ARG A 123 20.97 18.32 14.88
CA ARG A 123 22.27 17.72 14.56
C ARG A 123 22.04 16.34 13.93
N MET A 124 22.62 16.14 12.76
CA MET A 124 22.58 14.87 12.03
C MET A 124 23.89 14.11 12.18
N ARG A 125 23.79 12.79 12.18
CA ARG A 125 24.87 11.85 11.97
C ARG A 125 24.69 11.14 10.63
N LEU A 126 25.74 11.14 9.82
CA LEU A 126 25.82 10.43 8.55
C LEU A 126 26.73 9.23 8.68
N ARG A 127 26.33 8.09 8.12
CA ARG A 127 27.11 6.84 8.12
C ARG A 127 27.29 6.37 6.68
N PHE A 128 28.54 6.28 6.26
CA PHE A 128 28.93 5.82 4.92
C PHE A 128 29.15 4.31 4.99
N GLY A 129 28.41 3.53 4.20
CA GLY A 129 28.56 2.07 4.20
C GLY A 129 29.95 1.63 3.71
N GLY A 130 30.52 0.59 4.34
CA GLY A 130 31.79 -0.02 3.96
C GLY A 130 32.61 -0.55 5.15
N PRO A 131 33.79 -1.17 4.93
CA PRO A 131 34.62 -1.78 5.99
C PRO A 131 35.18 -0.79 7.03
N GLY A 132 35.02 0.51 6.83
CA GLY A 132 35.32 1.55 7.80
C GLY A 132 34.10 2.46 7.94
N ASP A 133 33.41 2.37 9.08
CA ASP A 133 32.24 3.19 9.41
C ASP A 133 32.68 4.67 9.56
N LYS A 134 32.81 5.38 8.44
CA LYS A 134 33.04 6.82 8.46
C LYS A 134 31.76 7.46 8.96
N VAL A 135 31.90 8.27 10.01
CA VAL A 135 30.80 9.05 10.58
C VAL A 135 31.08 10.53 10.39
N LEU A 136 30.09 11.28 9.90
CA LEU A 136 30.13 12.73 9.79
C LEU A 136 28.97 13.33 10.57
N ASP A 137 29.24 14.33 11.40
CA ASP A 137 28.20 15.13 12.04
C ASP A 137 27.94 16.41 11.24
N ALA A 138 26.67 16.80 11.15
CA ALA A 138 26.22 18.00 10.44
C ALA A 138 25.30 18.84 11.34
N PRO A 139 25.40 20.19 11.28
CA PRO A 139 24.54 21.06 12.07
C PRO A 139 23.09 21.06 11.55
N ALA A 140 22.15 21.43 12.41
CA ALA A 140 20.74 21.58 12.05
C ALA A 140 20.56 22.60 10.91
N GLY A 141 19.59 22.36 10.03
CA GLY A 141 19.21 23.26 8.94
C GLY A 141 20.17 23.32 7.75
N SER A 142 21.36 22.73 7.84
CA SER A 142 22.33 22.67 6.73
C SER A 142 21.75 21.96 5.51
N ARG A 143 22.16 22.38 4.31
CA ARG A 143 21.68 21.78 3.06
C ARG A 143 22.67 20.74 2.55
N TRP A 144 22.16 19.57 2.16
CA TRP A 144 22.96 18.47 1.65
C TRP A 144 22.36 17.91 0.38
N THR A 145 23.22 17.44 -0.52
CA THR A 145 22.81 16.75 -1.75
C THR A 145 23.48 15.38 -1.84
N VAL A 146 22.70 14.34 -2.07
CA VAL A 146 23.20 13.01 -2.43
C VAL A 146 22.99 12.80 -3.92
N ARG A 147 24.03 12.39 -4.65
CA ARG A 147 24.01 12.14 -6.09
C ARG A 147 24.53 10.75 -6.41
N VAL A 148 23.94 10.10 -7.41
CA VAL A 148 24.49 8.88 -8.02
C VAL A 148 25.45 9.26 -9.15
N THR A 149 26.66 8.70 -9.17
CA THR A 149 27.67 8.98 -10.21
C THR A 149 28.00 7.78 -11.10
N GLN A 150 27.89 6.55 -10.60
CA GLN A 150 28.25 5.32 -11.32
C GLN A 150 27.22 4.20 -11.10
N GLY A 151 26.01 4.36 -11.63
CA GLY A 151 24.93 3.39 -11.47
C GLY A 151 25.01 2.18 -12.40
N GLU A 152 25.00 0.98 -11.83
CA GLU A 152 24.77 -0.29 -12.54
C GLU A 152 23.35 -0.82 -12.20
N PRO A 153 22.48 -1.03 -13.21
CA PRO A 153 21.18 -1.64 -12.99
C PRO A 153 21.29 -3.08 -12.46
N ALA A 154 20.25 -3.50 -11.72
CA ALA A 154 20.11 -4.88 -11.30
C ALA A 154 19.77 -5.78 -12.50
N GLN A 155 20.23 -7.04 -12.46
CA GLN A 155 19.86 -8.08 -13.42
C GLN A 155 18.83 -9.01 -12.80
N TRP A 156 17.78 -9.33 -13.55
CA TRP A 156 16.58 -9.99 -13.05
C TRP A 156 16.27 -11.27 -13.81
N SER A 157 15.57 -12.18 -13.15
CA SER A 157 14.79 -13.23 -13.79
C SER A 157 13.37 -13.25 -13.23
N ALA A 158 12.46 -13.89 -13.96
CA ALA A 158 11.10 -14.13 -13.51
C ALA A 158 10.82 -15.63 -13.50
N ARG A 159 10.00 -16.05 -12.54
CA ARG A 159 9.38 -17.37 -12.50
C ARG A 159 7.88 -17.22 -12.64
N LEU A 160 7.25 -18.20 -13.27
CA LEU A 160 5.79 -18.21 -13.36
C LEU A 160 5.21 -18.78 -12.06
N GLN A 161 4.42 -17.99 -11.36
CA GLN A 161 3.64 -18.42 -10.21
C GLN A 161 2.33 -19.05 -10.69
N LEU A 162 2.15 -20.31 -10.33
CA LEU A 162 0.99 -21.13 -10.66
C LEU A 162 -0.12 -21.04 -9.61
N GLY A 163 0.24 -20.70 -8.37
CA GLY A 163 -0.72 -20.61 -7.27
C GLY A 163 -0.11 -20.06 -5.98
N GLU A 164 -0.98 -19.76 -5.03
CA GLU A 164 -0.65 -19.30 -3.69
C GLU A 164 -1.45 -20.11 -2.67
N PHE A 165 -0.78 -20.55 -1.59
CA PHE A 165 -1.36 -21.38 -0.54
C PHE A 165 -1.06 -20.78 0.82
N ARG A 166 -1.98 -20.99 1.77
CA ARG A 166 -1.72 -20.67 3.17
C ARG A 166 -0.53 -21.47 3.68
N PHE A 167 0.26 -20.88 4.56
CA PHE A 167 1.39 -21.58 5.17
C PHE A 167 0.97 -22.83 5.97
N ALA A 168 -0.25 -22.85 6.51
CA ALA A 168 -0.80 -24.02 7.19
C ALA A 168 -1.29 -25.13 6.22
N ASP A 169 -1.58 -24.79 4.95
CA ASP A 169 -2.15 -25.72 3.98
C ASP A 169 -1.06 -26.52 3.24
N LYS A 170 -0.38 -27.39 4.00
CA LYS A 170 0.68 -28.25 3.45
C LYS A 170 0.12 -29.34 2.53
N ALA A 171 -1.09 -29.83 2.80
CA ALA A 171 -1.73 -30.89 2.03
C ALA A 171 -2.16 -30.39 0.65
N GLY A 172 -2.85 -29.25 0.57
CA GLY A 172 -3.26 -28.64 -0.69
C GLY A 172 -2.06 -28.26 -1.56
N LEU A 173 -0.97 -27.78 -0.94
CA LEU A 173 0.28 -27.52 -1.64
C LEU A 173 0.91 -28.78 -2.24
N ALA A 174 0.94 -29.89 -1.48
CA ALA A 174 1.47 -31.16 -1.94
C ALA A 174 0.65 -31.72 -3.11
N GLU A 175 -0.67 -31.67 -3.03
CA GLU A 175 -1.57 -32.08 -4.12
C GLU A 175 -1.34 -31.24 -5.39
N ALA A 176 -1.18 -29.92 -5.24
CA ALA A 176 -0.90 -29.04 -6.37
C ALA A 176 0.46 -29.34 -7.01
N LEU A 177 1.51 -29.57 -6.21
CA LEU A 177 2.83 -29.98 -6.71
C LEU A 177 2.74 -31.25 -7.58
N GLU A 178 2.09 -32.29 -7.08
CA GLU A 178 1.91 -33.54 -7.81
C GLU A 178 1.08 -33.35 -9.08
N THR A 179 0.01 -32.56 -9.01
CA THR A 179 -0.84 -32.24 -10.16
C THR A 179 -0.04 -31.59 -11.29
N TRP A 180 0.82 -30.62 -10.99
CA TRP A 180 1.59 -29.92 -12.01
C TRP A 180 2.77 -30.73 -12.53
N ARG A 181 3.41 -31.54 -11.68
CA ARG A 181 4.43 -32.52 -12.11
C ARG A 181 3.86 -33.56 -13.06
N ALA A 182 2.67 -34.10 -12.76
CA ALA A 182 1.97 -35.04 -13.64
C ALA A 182 1.60 -34.42 -15.00
N ARG A 183 1.46 -33.09 -15.08
CA ARG A 183 1.27 -32.33 -16.33
C ARG A 183 2.58 -32.02 -17.06
N GLY A 184 3.71 -32.54 -16.58
CA GLY A 184 5.03 -32.37 -17.19
C GLY A 184 5.69 -31.03 -16.90
N LEU A 185 5.22 -30.26 -15.91
CA LEU A 185 5.88 -29.03 -15.48
C LEU A 185 6.78 -29.29 -14.27
N ALA A 186 8.06 -28.93 -14.39
CA ALA A 186 8.95 -28.84 -13.25
C ALA A 186 8.52 -27.66 -12.37
N VAL A 187 8.22 -27.93 -11.11
CA VAL A 187 7.67 -26.96 -10.16
C VAL A 187 8.37 -27.03 -8.82
N ARG A 188 8.39 -25.88 -8.13
CA ARG A 188 8.95 -25.70 -6.81
C ARG A 188 8.08 -24.86 -5.91
N THR A 189 8.37 -24.96 -4.63
CA THR A 189 7.82 -24.10 -3.59
C THR A 189 8.76 -22.94 -3.27
N HIS A 190 8.18 -21.78 -3.02
CA HIS A 190 8.86 -20.64 -2.43
C HIS A 190 8.05 -20.14 -1.23
N THR A 191 8.71 -19.91 -0.09
CA THR A 191 8.04 -19.34 1.08
C THR A 191 8.18 -17.83 1.03
N LEU A 192 7.06 -17.13 0.90
CA LEU A 192 6.96 -15.67 0.89
C LEU A 192 6.49 -15.17 2.26
N GLY A 193 6.99 -14.03 2.72
CA GLY A 193 6.65 -13.43 4.02
C GLY A 193 7.68 -13.76 5.11
N SER A 194 7.38 -13.33 6.33
CA SER A 194 8.29 -13.35 7.47
C SER A 194 7.61 -13.84 8.74
N VAL A 195 8.43 -14.30 9.70
CA VAL A 195 8.03 -14.49 11.09
C VAL A 195 8.82 -13.51 11.95
N TYR A 196 8.13 -12.73 12.76
CA TYR A 196 8.77 -11.79 13.66
C TYR A 196 7.97 -11.59 14.94
N GLY A 197 8.66 -11.27 16.03
CA GLY A 197 8.06 -11.02 17.32
C GLY A 197 7.93 -9.52 17.58
N ILE A 198 6.78 -9.08 18.08
CA ILE A 198 6.63 -7.75 18.69
C ILE A 198 6.15 -7.94 20.12
N ALA A 199 6.93 -7.46 21.10
CA ALA A 199 6.66 -7.61 22.54
C ALA A 199 6.09 -8.98 22.96
N GLY A 200 6.70 -10.07 22.46
CA GLY A 200 6.31 -11.44 22.79
C GLY A 200 5.16 -12.02 21.97
N LYS A 201 4.50 -11.22 21.11
CA LYS A 201 3.54 -11.73 20.11
C LYS A 201 4.23 -12.09 18.81
N VAL A 202 3.99 -13.31 18.34
CA VAL A 202 4.49 -13.78 17.05
C VAL A 202 3.54 -13.35 15.94
N ILE A 203 4.08 -12.66 14.94
CA ILE A 203 3.40 -12.38 13.69
C ILE A 203 4.01 -13.31 12.64
N ASP A 204 3.17 -14.15 12.02
CA ASP A 204 3.53 -15.04 10.93
C ASP A 204 2.62 -14.75 9.73
N ASN A 205 3.14 -13.98 8.77
CA ASN A 205 2.44 -13.65 7.54
C ASN A 205 2.92 -14.50 6.34
N ARG A 206 3.61 -15.62 6.63
CA ARG A 206 4.12 -16.49 5.57
C ARG A 206 3.00 -17.11 4.75
N ARG A 207 3.33 -17.39 3.49
CA ARG A 207 2.52 -18.14 2.52
C ARG A 207 3.42 -18.90 1.56
N TYR A 208 2.89 -19.94 0.93
CA TYR A 208 3.62 -20.66 -0.10
C TYR A 208 3.22 -20.15 -1.48
N LEU A 209 4.22 -19.90 -2.31
CA LEU A 209 4.05 -19.76 -3.75
C LEU A 209 4.43 -21.07 -4.42
N LEU A 210 3.60 -21.51 -5.35
CA LEU A 210 3.94 -22.59 -6.27
C LEU A 210 4.47 -21.96 -7.56
N LEU A 211 5.73 -22.20 -7.88
CA LEU A 211 6.43 -21.60 -9.01
C LEU A 211 6.87 -22.67 -10.01
N VAL A 212 6.96 -22.29 -11.28
CA VAL A 212 7.71 -23.05 -12.29
C VAL A 212 9.21 -23.00 -11.93
N GLU A 213 9.89 -24.15 -12.03
CA GLU A 213 11.32 -24.31 -11.69
C GLU A 213 12.26 -23.60 -12.67
N GLU A 214 11.80 -23.28 -13.87
CA GLU A 214 12.60 -22.50 -14.80
C GLU A 214 12.59 -21.01 -14.44
N ALA A 215 13.77 -20.39 -14.41
CA ALA A 215 13.94 -18.95 -14.25
C ALA A 215 14.21 -18.31 -15.62
N LEU A 216 13.36 -17.39 -16.02
CA LEU A 216 13.25 -16.85 -17.37
C LEU A 216 13.65 -15.39 -17.41
N THR A 217 13.92 -14.86 -18.61
CA THR A 217 13.87 -13.40 -18.82
C THR A 217 12.41 -12.93 -18.78
N PRO A 218 12.13 -11.65 -18.50
CA PRO A 218 10.77 -11.12 -18.54
C PRO A 218 10.03 -11.38 -19.87
N GLU A 219 10.74 -11.32 -21.00
CA GLU A 219 10.18 -11.57 -22.33
C GLU A 219 9.81 -13.05 -22.51
N ALA A 220 10.73 -13.96 -22.18
CA ALA A 220 10.48 -15.40 -22.25
C ALA A 220 9.37 -15.84 -21.27
N ALA A 221 9.28 -15.18 -20.12
CA ALA A 221 8.18 -15.40 -19.18
C ALA A 221 6.83 -15.11 -19.84
N ALA A 222 6.68 -13.96 -20.51
CA ALA A 222 5.43 -13.60 -21.18
C ALA A 222 4.98 -14.62 -22.24
N GLU A 223 5.92 -15.16 -23.03
CA GLU A 223 5.63 -16.22 -23.99
C GLU A 223 5.13 -17.50 -23.31
N GLN A 224 5.79 -17.92 -22.23
CA GLN A 224 5.38 -19.11 -21.48
C GLN A 224 4.05 -18.89 -20.72
N GLN A 225 3.74 -17.68 -20.26
CA GLN A 225 2.42 -17.35 -19.72
C GLN A 225 1.33 -17.55 -20.77
N ALA A 226 1.55 -17.11 -22.00
CA ALA A 226 0.61 -17.29 -23.10
C ALA A 226 0.40 -18.78 -23.42
N GLU A 227 1.46 -19.58 -23.37
CA GLU A 227 1.37 -21.03 -23.57
C GLU A 227 0.59 -21.74 -22.45
N LEU A 228 0.89 -21.46 -21.18
CA LEU A 228 0.15 -22.06 -20.05
C LEU A 228 -1.33 -21.66 -20.07
N LEU A 229 -1.62 -20.43 -20.47
CA LEU A 229 -3.00 -19.97 -20.65
C LEU A 229 -3.69 -20.75 -21.78
N ARG A 230 -3.03 -20.93 -22.92
CA ARG A 230 -3.59 -21.69 -24.07
C ARG A 230 -3.81 -23.16 -23.74
N ARG A 231 -2.85 -23.80 -23.08
CA ARG A 231 -2.85 -25.25 -22.85
C ARG A 231 -3.69 -25.67 -21.65
N TYR A 232 -3.69 -24.87 -20.58
CA TYR A 232 -4.33 -25.22 -19.31
C TYR A 232 -5.42 -24.25 -18.86
N GLY A 233 -5.67 -23.18 -19.62
CA GLY A 233 -6.54 -22.09 -19.15
C GLY A 233 -5.97 -21.34 -17.94
N LEU A 234 -4.69 -21.57 -17.60
CA LEU A 234 -4.07 -21.04 -16.39
C LEU A 234 -3.44 -19.66 -16.67
N ARG A 235 -3.92 -18.63 -15.97
CA ARG A 235 -3.17 -17.38 -15.85
C ARG A 235 -2.22 -17.47 -14.67
N THR A 236 -0.99 -17.06 -14.91
CA THR A 236 0.07 -17.02 -13.89
C THR A 236 0.41 -15.58 -13.55
N THR A 237 1.07 -15.38 -12.42
CA THR A 237 1.75 -14.13 -12.08
C THR A 237 3.25 -14.30 -12.23
N LEU A 238 3.98 -13.20 -12.40
CA LEU A 238 5.45 -13.24 -12.42
C LEU A 238 5.97 -13.05 -11.02
N PHE A 239 6.86 -13.95 -10.59
CA PHE A 239 7.66 -13.81 -9.40
C PHE A 239 9.07 -13.39 -9.81
N GLU A 240 9.43 -12.14 -9.54
CA GLU A 240 10.73 -11.55 -9.90
C GLU A 240 11.82 -11.93 -8.89
N GLU A 241 12.99 -12.30 -9.39
CA GLU A 241 14.18 -12.65 -8.61
C GLU A 241 15.38 -11.84 -9.09
N VAL A 242 16.13 -11.28 -8.15
CA VAL A 242 17.40 -10.59 -8.44
C VAL A 242 18.49 -11.63 -8.66
N ARG A 243 19.13 -11.60 -9.83
CA ARG A 243 20.34 -12.40 -10.12
C ARG A 243 21.62 -11.64 -9.76
N LYS A 244 21.68 -10.36 -10.12
CA LYS A 244 22.76 -9.44 -9.73
C LYS A 244 22.14 -8.17 -9.16
N PRO A 245 22.45 -7.76 -7.92
CA PRO A 245 21.92 -6.52 -7.37
C PRO A 245 22.46 -5.31 -8.14
N SER A 246 21.71 -4.21 -8.09
CA SER A 246 22.21 -2.93 -8.58
C SER A 246 23.35 -2.43 -7.69
N ARG A 247 24.21 -1.60 -8.28
CA ARG A 247 25.36 -0.99 -7.59
C ARG A 247 25.44 0.48 -7.95
N ALA A 248 25.90 1.32 -7.03
CA ALA A 248 26.30 2.67 -7.38
C ALA A 248 27.28 3.29 -6.39
N ILE A 249 28.02 4.29 -6.86
CA ILE A 249 28.70 5.25 -5.99
C ILE A 249 27.75 6.42 -5.71
N LEU A 250 27.55 6.69 -4.42
CA LEU A 250 26.80 7.81 -3.89
C LEU A 250 27.77 8.90 -3.45
N GLU A 251 27.66 10.07 -4.06
CA GLU A 251 28.41 11.27 -3.72
C GLU A 251 27.58 12.16 -2.79
N LEU A 252 28.13 12.50 -1.62
CA LEU A 252 27.53 13.46 -0.71
C LEU A 252 28.21 14.83 -0.86
N LYS A 253 27.39 15.86 -1.06
CA LYS A 253 27.81 17.26 -1.16
C LYS A 253 27.19 18.11 -0.07
N ASP A 254 27.96 19.07 0.42
CA ASP A 254 27.50 20.10 1.36
C ASP A 254 26.77 21.25 0.66
N GLU A 255 26.45 22.30 1.42
CA GLU A 255 25.74 23.49 0.96
C GLU A 255 26.52 24.37 -0.02
N ASN A 256 27.84 24.18 -0.10
CA ASN A 256 28.74 24.87 -1.02
C ASN A 256 29.03 24.03 -2.28
N ASP A 257 28.29 22.93 -2.49
CA ASP A 257 28.50 21.93 -3.55
C ASP A 257 29.86 21.20 -3.45
N ALA A 258 30.53 21.27 -2.29
CA ALA A 258 31.78 20.56 -2.06
C ALA A 258 31.52 19.08 -1.72
N VAL A 259 32.28 18.17 -2.33
CA VAL A 259 32.18 16.72 -2.07
C VAL A 259 32.81 16.40 -0.71
N VAL A 260 31.99 15.93 0.23
CA VAL A 260 32.42 15.62 1.60
C VAL A 260 32.68 14.13 1.83
N GLY A 261 32.15 13.27 0.95
CA GLY A 261 32.33 11.83 1.06
C GLY A 261 31.66 11.05 -0.04
N LEU A 262 32.11 9.81 -0.20
CA LEU A 262 31.57 8.82 -1.13
C LEU A 262 31.11 7.62 -0.33
N ALA A 263 29.97 7.06 -0.68
CA ALA A 263 29.46 5.80 -0.14
C ALA A 263 29.17 4.83 -1.29
N GLN A 264 29.35 3.53 -1.03
CA GLN A 264 28.98 2.48 -1.97
C GLN A 264 27.59 1.96 -1.62
N ASP A 265 26.67 2.02 -2.59
CA ASP A 265 25.29 1.50 -2.57
C ASP A 265 24.33 2.10 -1.51
N ARG A 266 24.84 2.62 -0.39
CA ARG A 266 24.04 3.13 0.72
C ARG A 266 24.73 4.23 1.53
N LEU A 267 23.96 5.25 1.87
CA LEU A 267 24.29 6.27 2.87
C LEU A 267 23.11 6.42 3.84
N ASP A 268 23.38 6.38 5.15
CA ASP A 268 22.37 6.63 6.18
C ASP A 268 22.54 8.01 6.82
N ALA A 269 21.42 8.66 7.09
CA ALA A 269 21.33 9.93 7.80
C ALA A 269 20.35 9.80 8.97
N GLU A 270 20.81 10.05 10.19
CA GLU A 270 19.96 10.01 11.39
C GLU A 270 20.09 11.30 12.20
N THR A 271 18.99 11.70 12.84
CA THR A 271 19.03 12.71 13.91
C THR A 271 18.92 11.97 15.24
N PRO A 272 19.91 12.03 16.14
CA PRO A 272 19.89 11.26 17.38
C PRO A 272 18.65 11.53 18.26
N ASP A 273 18.09 12.73 18.18
CA ASP A 273 16.88 13.17 18.89
C ASP A 273 15.57 12.80 18.17
N GLY A 274 15.64 12.21 16.96
CA GLY A 274 14.48 11.85 16.15
C GLY A 274 13.73 13.04 15.52
N SER A 275 14.29 14.24 15.55
CA SER A 275 13.70 15.46 14.96
C SER A 275 13.41 15.31 13.46
N GLY A 276 14.21 14.50 12.77
CA GLY A 276 14.03 14.10 11.38
C GLY A 276 14.56 15.10 10.37
N PHE A 277 13.94 15.14 9.19
CA PHE A 277 14.52 15.75 8.00
C PHE A 277 13.49 16.46 7.15
N ASP A 278 13.90 17.54 6.49
CA ASP A 278 13.18 18.13 5.36
C ASP A 278 13.80 17.59 4.06
N VAL A 279 12.98 17.05 3.18
CA VAL A 279 13.38 16.44 1.90
C VAL A 279 12.71 17.20 0.77
N ARG A 280 13.50 17.60 -0.23
CA ARG A 280 13.02 18.38 -1.37
C ARG A 280 12.46 17.49 -2.47
N GLN A 281 11.45 17.99 -3.17
CA GLN A 281 10.90 17.38 -4.39
C GLN A 281 10.51 15.90 -4.19
N VAL A 282 9.82 15.61 -3.09
CA VAL A 282 9.25 14.28 -2.84
C VAL A 282 8.09 14.06 -3.80
N GLU A 283 8.14 12.94 -4.49
CA GLU A 283 7.17 12.54 -5.50
C GLU A 283 5.85 12.07 -4.88
N TYR A 284 4.73 12.38 -5.52
CA TYR A 284 3.42 11.85 -5.13
C TYR A 284 2.46 11.74 -6.32
N GLY A 285 1.47 10.85 -6.20
CA GLY A 285 0.47 10.65 -7.25
C GLY A 285 1.01 9.96 -8.50
N VAL A 286 2.09 9.17 -8.37
CA VAL A 286 2.68 8.41 -9.49
C VAL A 286 1.63 7.55 -10.18
N GLY A 287 1.54 7.66 -11.51
CA GLY A 287 0.56 6.93 -12.31
C GLY A 287 -0.85 7.53 -12.34
N TYR A 288 -1.04 8.74 -11.79
CA TYR A 288 -2.30 9.49 -11.84
C TYR A 288 -2.11 10.86 -12.49
N ASP A 289 -3.20 11.45 -12.98
CA ASP A 289 -3.20 12.76 -13.65
C ASP A 289 -2.74 13.93 -12.75
N PHE A 290 -2.75 13.72 -11.43
CA PHE A 290 -2.29 14.69 -10.43
C PHE A 290 -0.87 14.41 -9.91
N HIS A 291 -0.08 13.59 -10.63
CA HIS A 291 1.33 13.34 -10.33
C HIS A 291 2.12 14.66 -10.23
N ALA A 292 2.84 14.84 -9.12
CA ALA A 292 3.57 16.07 -8.83
C ALA A 292 4.66 15.85 -7.77
N PHE A 293 5.38 16.92 -7.43
CA PHE A 293 6.47 16.94 -6.46
C PHE A 293 6.26 18.06 -5.45
N GLU A 294 6.53 17.78 -4.17
CA GLU A 294 6.46 18.79 -3.10
C GLU A 294 7.59 18.56 -2.07
N ASP A 295 7.95 19.62 -1.36
CA ASP A 295 8.89 19.50 -0.24
C ASP A 295 8.15 18.97 0.99
N ARG A 296 8.73 18.00 1.70
CA ARG A 296 8.11 17.35 2.85
C ARG A 296 9.07 17.20 4.02
N SER A 297 8.51 17.22 5.23
CA SER A 297 9.20 16.95 6.48
C SER A 297 8.87 15.53 6.96
N PHE A 298 9.86 14.82 7.48
CA PHE A 298 9.75 13.45 7.97
C PHE A 298 10.35 13.29 9.36
N ARG A 299 9.83 12.33 10.13
CA ARG A 299 10.43 11.86 11.38
C ARG A 299 11.43 10.73 11.09
N GLY A 300 12.21 10.35 12.08
CA GLY A 300 13.11 9.20 11.98
C GLY A 300 14.36 9.48 11.13
N ALA A 301 14.87 8.43 10.47
CA ALA A 301 16.09 8.48 9.68
C ALA A 301 15.80 8.50 8.18
N LEU A 302 16.76 8.95 7.38
CA LEU A 302 16.78 8.74 5.94
C LEU A 302 17.85 7.72 5.59
N GLN A 303 17.52 6.87 4.63
CA GLN A 303 18.45 5.99 3.95
C GLN A 303 18.40 6.33 2.46
N PHE A 304 19.57 6.59 1.92
CA PHE A 304 19.80 6.78 0.49
C PHE A 304 20.36 5.48 -0.04
N ALA A 305 19.61 4.80 -0.91
CA ALA A 305 19.94 3.48 -1.43
C ALA A 305 19.87 3.48 -2.95
N VAL A 306 20.40 2.43 -3.57
CA VAL A 306 20.34 2.25 -5.03
C VAL A 306 19.11 1.42 -5.40
N ASP A 307 18.28 1.94 -6.30
CA ASP A 307 17.12 1.25 -6.83
C ASP A 307 17.50 0.24 -7.92
N ARG A 308 16.50 -0.49 -8.42
CA ARG A 308 16.66 -1.52 -9.45
C ARG A 308 17.30 -1.04 -10.75
N SER A 309 17.18 0.25 -11.07
CA SER A 309 17.73 0.86 -12.29
C SER A 309 19.15 1.39 -12.10
N GLY A 310 19.75 1.21 -10.92
CA GLY A 310 21.06 1.79 -10.60
C GLY A 310 20.96 3.28 -10.25
N LYS A 311 19.77 3.80 -9.95
CA LYS A 311 19.52 5.20 -9.57
C LYS A 311 19.22 5.32 -8.07
N LEU A 312 19.01 6.54 -7.59
CA LEU A 312 18.79 6.81 -6.17
C LEU A 312 17.34 6.54 -5.78
N ALA A 313 17.16 5.70 -4.76
CA ALA A 313 15.98 5.62 -3.92
C ALA A 313 16.20 6.34 -2.59
N VAL A 314 15.20 7.10 -2.16
CA VAL A 314 15.17 7.72 -0.83
C VAL A 314 14.15 7.01 0.03
N VAL A 315 14.61 6.51 1.16
CA VAL A 315 13.84 5.67 2.07
C VAL A 315 13.79 6.35 3.43
N ASN A 316 12.60 6.52 3.99
CA ASN A 316 12.42 6.97 5.36
C ASN A 316 12.34 5.77 6.29
N VAL A 317 13.25 5.68 7.28
CA VAL A 317 13.24 4.63 8.30
C VAL A 317 12.68 5.20 9.59
N VAL A 318 11.39 4.91 9.83
CA VAL A 318 10.57 5.56 10.86
C VAL A 318 9.89 4.51 11.76
N GLY A 319 9.62 4.86 13.03
CA GLY A 319 8.83 4.00 13.93
C GLY A 319 7.40 3.84 13.42
N LEU A 320 6.80 2.67 13.65
CA LEU A 320 5.44 2.34 13.22
C LEU A 320 4.41 3.41 13.62
N GLU A 321 4.46 3.92 14.84
CA GLU A 321 3.48 4.89 15.34
C GLU A 321 3.69 6.27 14.71
N ASP A 322 4.95 6.68 14.52
CA ASP A 322 5.28 7.93 13.83
C ASP A 322 4.94 7.88 12.34
N LEU A 323 5.07 6.72 11.70
CA LEU A 323 4.56 6.47 10.36
C LEU A 323 3.05 6.69 10.30
N LEU A 324 2.30 6.08 11.22
CA LEU A 324 0.84 6.15 11.22
C LEU A 324 0.32 7.59 11.38
N LYS A 325 1.04 8.45 12.11
CA LYS A 325 0.68 9.89 12.23
C LYS A 325 0.65 10.62 10.89
N GLY A 326 1.54 10.27 9.95
CA GLY A 326 1.57 10.83 8.60
C GLY A 326 0.75 10.04 7.56
N LEU A 327 0.39 8.80 7.88
CA LEU A 327 -0.37 7.89 7.01
C LEU A 327 -1.88 8.04 7.22
N VAL A 328 -2.38 7.89 8.45
CA VAL A 328 -3.82 7.96 8.77
C VAL A 328 -4.53 9.20 8.20
N PRO A 329 -4.01 10.44 8.35
CA PRO A 329 -4.66 11.62 7.77
C PRO A 329 -4.64 11.68 6.25
N SER A 330 -3.81 10.87 5.59
CA SER A 330 -3.81 10.71 4.13
C SER A 330 -4.89 9.73 3.64
N GLU A 331 -5.43 8.91 4.56
CA GLU A 331 -6.38 7.84 4.24
C GLU A 331 -7.81 8.21 4.65
N ILE A 332 -7.99 8.80 5.84
CA ILE A 332 -9.30 9.23 6.35
C ILE A 332 -9.29 10.72 6.68
N PHE A 333 -10.46 11.37 6.52
CA PHE A 333 -10.60 12.79 6.82
C PHE A 333 -10.25 13.08 8.29
N ALA A 334 -9.29 13.97 8.54
CA ALA A 334 -8.86 14.29 9.91
C ALA A 334 -9.97 14.84 10.81
N ARG A 335 -11.03 15.41 10.24
CA ARG A 335 -12.22 15.89 10.97
C ARG A 335 -13.30 14.82 11.20
N ALA A 336 -13.05 13.57 10.83
CA ALA A 336 -13.99 12.48 11.04
C ALA A 336 -14.16 12.14 12.54
N HIS A 337 -15.20 11.38 12.85
CA HIS A 337 -15.51 10.98 14.21
C HIS A 337 -14.31 10.28 14.89
N PRO A 338 -13.96 10.60 16.15
CA PRO A 338 -12.78 10.04 16.82
C PRO A 338 -12.72 8.51 16.83
N GLU A 339 -13.85 7.83 17.01
CA GLU A 339 -13.91 6.36 16.96
C GLU A 339 -13.63 5.80 15.56
N ALA A 340 -13.99 6.51 14.49
CA ALA A 340 -13.61 6.12 13.13
C ALA A 340 -12.12 6.35 12.88
N LEU A 341 -11.54 7.43 13.42
CA LEU A 341 -10.10 7.68 13.36
C LEU A 341 -9.30 6.59 14.09
N LYS A 342 -9.77 6.15 15.26
CA LYS A 342 -9.19 5.02 16.01
C LYS A 342 -9.29 3.72 15.22
N ALA A 343 -10.45 3.44 14.62
CA ALA A 343 -10.65 2.28 13.76
C ALA A 343 -9.66 2.30 12.58
N GLN A 344 -9.49 3.44 11.91
CA GLN A 344 -8.50 3.62 10.84
C GLN A 344 -7.06 3.41 11.33
N ALA A 345 -6.69 3.92 12.52
CA ALA A 345 -5.35 3.75 13.06
C ALA A 345 -4.99 2.28 13.32
N VAL A 346 -5.88 1.52 13.98
CA VAL A 346 -5.72 0.08 14.23
C VAL A 346 -5.63 -0.70 12.91
N THR A 347 -6.51 -0.35 11.96
CA THR A 347 -6.57 -0.99 10.64
C THR A 347 -5.30 -0.73 9.83
N ALA A 348 -4.83 0.52 9.76
CA ALA A 348 -3.60 0.87 9.06
C ALA A 348 -2.37 0.21 9.69
N ARG A 349 -2.34 0.08 11.04
CA ARG A 349 -1.26 -0.63 11.75
C ARG A 349 -1.20 -2.10 11.35
N GLY A 350 -2.35 -2.78 11.36
CA GLY A 350 -2.44 -4.19 10.97
C GLY A 350 -2.04 -4.41 9.51
N GLU A 351 -2.48 -3.54 8.61
CA GLU A 351 -2.19 -3.65 7.17
C GLU A 351 -0.69 -3.44 6.88
N VAL A 352 -0.06 -2.44 7.51
CA VAL A 352 1.39 -2.19 7.41
C VAL A 352 2.18 -3.42 7.84
N LEU A 353 1.84 -4.00 8.99
CA LEU A 353 2.52 -5.17 9.54
C LEU A 353 2.26 -6.43 8.70
N ALA A 354 1.02 -6.64 8.24
CA ALA A 354 0.66 -7.78 7.41
C ALA A 354 1.43 -7.82 6.08
N LYS A 355 1.81 -6.65 5.54
CA LYS A 355 2.56 -6.53 4.27
C LYS A 355 4.09 -6.62 4.40
N VAL A 356 4.65 -6.63 5.62
CA VAL A 356 6.10 -6.74 5.86
C VAL A 356 6.65 -8.02 5.22
N GLY A 357 7.65 -7.88 4.34
CA GLY A 357 8.31 -9.04 3.71
C GLY A 357 7.50 -9.74 2.61
N ILE A 358 6.37 -9.17 2.18
CA ILE A 358 5.53 -9.71 1.10
C ILE A 358 5.65 -8.88 -0.18
N LYS A 359 5.83 -7.56 -0.04
CA LYS A 359 6.02 -6.64 -1.15
C LYS A 359 7.48 -6.20 -1.25
N HIS A 360 7.85 -5.63 -2.40
CA HIS A 360 9.15 -5.00 -2.59
C HIS A 360 10.32 -5.93 -2.27
N LEU A 361 10.15 -7.22 -2.61
CA LEU A 361 11.06 -8.32 -2.24
C LEU A 361 12.48 -8.14 -2.76
N ALA A 362 12.66 -7.26 -3.74
CA ALA A 362 13.95 -6.94 -4.32
C ALA A 362 14.34 -5.45 -4.26
N ASP A 363 13.50 -4.58 -3.69
CA ASP A 363 13.78 -3.15 -3.52
C ASP A 363 14.37 -2.85 -2.12
N PRO A 364 15.12 -1.76 -1.89
CA PRO A 364 15.77 -1.50 -0.59
C PRO A 364 14.81 -1.07 0.55
N TYR A 365 13.51 -1.26 0.39
CA TYR A 365 12.47 -0.81 1.32
C TYR A 365 11.37 -1.86 1.48
N LEU A 366 10.60 -1.78 2.57
CA LEU A 366 9.49 -2.72 2.84
C LEU A 366 8.17 -2.24 2.26
N LEU A 367 7.93 -0.92 2.25
CA LEU A 367 6.71 -0.29 1.76
C LEU A 367 7.04 0.94 0.92
N CYS A 368 6.07 1.45 0.16
CA CYS A 368 6.19 2.74 -0.54
C CYS A 368 5.14 3.74 -0.05
N SER A 369 5.43 5.04 -0.16
CA SER A 369 4.53 6.14 0.24
C SER A 369 3.42 6.44 -0.78
N GLU A 370 3.12 5.51 -1.67
CA GLU A 370 2.15 5.63 -2.76
C GLU A 370 0.93 4.75 -2.49
N GLN A 371 -0.16 4.99 -3.23
CA GLN A 371 -1.41 4.22 -3.13
C GLN A 371 -1.23 2.71 -3.36
N HIS A 372 -0.11 2.28 -3.96
CA HIS A 372 0.23 0.88 -4.09
C HIS A 372 0.45 0.17 -2.73
N CYS A 373 0.97 0.89 -1.73
CA CYS A 373 1.17 0.36 -0.37
C CYS A 373 0.31 1.11 0.65
N ALA A 374 0.62 2.38 0.91
CA ALA A 374 -0.17 3.31 1.71
C ALA A 374 0.34 4.74 1.44
N VAL A 375 -0.57 5.72 1.39
CA VAL A 375 -0.13 7.11 1.19
C VAL A 375 0.50 7.64 2.48
N TYR A 376 1.77 8.06 2.40
CA TYR A 376 2.51 8.58 3.54
C TYR A 376 3.13 9.95 3.23
N ARG A 377 2.69 10.98 3.97
CA ARG A 377 3.13 12.37 3.76
C ARG A 377 4.13 12.87 4.80
N GLY A 378 4.62 11.98 5.67
CA GLY A 378 5.52 12.37 6.76
C GLY A 378 4.85 13.32 7.76
N ARG A 379 5.69 14.08 8.45
CA ARG A 379 5.28 15.12 9.40
C ARG A 379 4.43 16.21 8.73
N THR A 380 4.68 16.50 7.45
CA THR A 380 3.90 17.48 6.68
C THR A 380 2.41 17.13 6.61
N GLY A 381 2.06 15.84 6.65
CA GLY A 381 0.67 15.38 6.60
C GLY A 381 0.00 15.19 7.96
N GLU A 382 0.71 15.34 9.08
CA GLU A 382 0.17 15.08 10.42
C GLU A 382 -1.01 16.02 10.75
N ALA A 383 -2.03 15.49 11.42
CA ALA A 383 -3.13 16.26 11.97
C ALA A 383 -3.35 15.89 13.45
N ALA A 384 -3.65 16.87 14.30
CA ALA A 384 -3.74 16.65 15.75
C ALA A 384 -4.77 15.57 16.14
N SER A 385 -5.93 15.54 15.45
CA SER A 385 -7.00 14.57 15.70
C SER A 385 -6.62 13.14 15.31
N THR A 386 -5.96 12.94 14.17
CA THR A 386 -5.49 11.61 13.74
C THR A 386 -4.31 11.15 14.57
N THR A 387 -3.39 12.05 14.92
CA THR A 387 -2.30 11.76 15.87
C THR A 387 -2.84 11.32 17.22
N ALA A 388 -3.85 12.00 17.76
CA ALA A 388 -4.49 11.60 19.02
C ALA A 388 -5.13 10.20 18.92
N ALA A 389 -5.73 9.84 17.78
CA ALA A 389 -6.30 8.52 17.55
C ALA A 389 -5.23 7.41 17.44
N VAL A 390 -4.10 7.71 16.78
CA VAL A 390 -2.94 6.81 16.70
C VAL A 390 -2.40 6.54 18.11
N GLU A 391 -2.16 7.58 18.91
CA GLU A 391 -1.66 7.42 20.28
C GLU A 391 -2.66 6.70 21.20
N ALA A 392 -3.96 7.01 21.08
CA ALA A 392 -5.00 6.35 21.87
C ALA A 392 -5.18 4.85 21.54
N THR A 393 -4.67 4.41 20.40
CA THR A 393 -4.70 3.01 19.94
C THR A 393 -3.29 2.45 19.73
N ARG A 394 -2.29 3.07 20.35
CA ARG A 394 -0.89 2.68 20.23
C ARG A 394 -0.74 1.19 20.50
N GLY A 395 -0.03 0.50 19.61
CA GLY A 395 0.20 -0.93 19.74
C GLY A 395 -1.06 -1.79 19.67
N GLN A 396 -2.19 -1.33 19.13
CA GLN A 396 -3.37 -2.18 18.91
C GLN A 396 -3.51 -2.61 17.45
N ALA A 397 -3.79 -3.90 17.23
CA ALA A 397 -4.04 -4.50 15.92
C ALA A 397 -5.17 -5.53 15.98
N LEU A 398 -5.61 -6.02 14.82
CA LEU A 398 -6.65 -7.04 14.71
C LEU A 398 -6.06 -8.44 14.59
N PHE A 399 -6.61 -9.37 15.38
CA PHE A 399 -6.21 -10.78 15.37
C PHE A 399 -7.42 -11.67 15.13
N SER A 400 -7.28 -12.66 14.27
CA SER A 400 -8.29 -13.69 14.02
C SER A 400 -8.41 -14.65 15.22
N GLN A 401 -9.45 -15.49 15.20
CA GLN A 401 -9.72 -16.45 16.28
C GLN A 401 -8.58 -17.44 16.53
N ASP A 402 -7.77 -17.74 15.51
CA ASP A 402 -6.58 -18.58 15.60
C ASP A 402 -5.31 -17.79 16.00
N GLY A 403 -5.47 -16.53 16.41
CA GLY A 403 -4.40 -15.69 16.95
C GLY A 403 -3.47 -15.08 15.89
N ARG A 404 -3.80 -15.19 14.60
CA ARG A 404 -3.00 -14.60 13.51
C ARG A 404 -3.35 -13.13 13.33
N LEU A 405 -2.37 -12.33 12.93
CA LEU A 405 -2.60 -10.94 12.53
C LEU A 405 -3.49 -10.93 11.28
N VAL A 406 -4.58 -10.16 11.32
CA VAL A 406 -5.46 -9.96 10.16
C VAL A 406 -4.82 -8.94 9.21
N ASP A 407 -4.79 -9.24 7.92
CA ASP A 407 -4.50 -8.24 6.88
C ASP A 407 -5.69 -7.27 6.79
N SER A 408 -5.69 -6.27 7.67
CA SER A 408 -6.81 -5.36 7.87
C SER A 408 -6.87 -4.30 6.78
N VAL A 409 -7.17 -4.73 5.56
CA VAL A 409 -7.37 -3.90 4.36
C VAL A 409 -8.60 -3.00 4.48
N TYR A 410 -8.59 -1.89 3.75
CA TYR A 410 -9.69 -0.92 3.77
C TYR A 410 -9.84 -0.18 2.44
N SER A 411 -11.04 0.34 2.19
CA SER A 411 -11.35 1.14 1.00
C SER A 411 -12.35 2.26 1.28
N ALA A 412 -12.38 3.27 0.40
CA ALA A 412 -13.12 4.50 0.63
C ALA A 412 -14.63 4.30 0.85
N VAL A 413 -15.32 3.70 -0.12
CA VAL A 413 -16.79 3.55 -0.10
C VAL A 413 -17.18 2.15 -0.56
N CYS A 414 -17.84 1.35 0.28
CA CYS A 414 -18.26 -0.01 -0.09
C CYS A 414 -19.46 -0.01 -1.04
N GLY A 415 -20.28 1.05 -1.02
CA GLY A 415 -21.52 1.10 -1.80
C GLY A 415 -22.68 0.33 -1.15
N GLY A 416 -22.59 0.08 0.16
CA GLY A 416 -23.60 -0.59 0.97
C GLY A 416 -23.37 -2.08 1.22
N HIS A 417 -22.32 -2.66 0.62
CA HIS A 417 -21.93 -4.05 0.84
C HIS A 417 -20.41 -4.21 0.66
N THR A 418 -19.73 -4.89 1.59
CA THR A 418 -18.30 -5.23 1.44
C THR A 418 -18.11 -6.52 0.64
N GLU A 419 -16.91 -6.80 0.17
CA GLU A 419 -16.61 -7.94 -0.71
C GLU A 419 -15.62 -8.93 -0.07
N ASP A 420 -15.65 -10.16 -0.59
CA ASP A 420 -14.69 -11.22 -0.28
C ASP A 420 -13.30 -10.94 -0.88
N ASN A 421 -12.23 -11.26 -0.14
CA ASN A 421 -10.85 -10.99 -0.59
C ASN A 421 -10.50 -11.70 -1.91
N ASP A 422 -10.93 -12.95 -2.08
CA ASP A 422 -10.60 -13.81 -3.22
C ASP A 422 -11.36 -13.44 -4.49
N VAL A 423 -12.48 -12.70 -4.39
CA VAL A 423 -13.15 -12.11 -5.55
C VAL A 423 -12.33 -10.97 -6.15
N VAL A 424 -11.67 -10.18 -5.29
CA VAL A 424 -10.91 -9.00 -5.71
C VAL A 424 -9.48 -9.36 -6.13
N TRP A 425 -8.79 -10.16 -5.32
CA TRP A 425 -7.35 -10.44 -5.48
C TRP A 425 -7.04 -11.89 -5.87
N GLY A 426 -8.02 -12.79 -5.85
CA GLY A 426 -7.77 -14.23 -5.96
C GLY A 426 -7.12 -14.80 -4.69
N GLY A 427 -6.50 -15.97 -4.82
CA GLY A 427 -5.84 -16.64 -3.69
C GLY A 427 -6.83 -17.28 -2.70
N PRO A 428 -6.34 -17.72 -1.53
CA PRO A 428 -7.15 -18.44 -0.56
C PRO A 428 -8.18 -17.52 0.15
N PRO A 429 -9.44 -17.97 0.33
CA PRO A 429 -10.48 -17.19 1.01
C PRO A 429 -10.18 -16.95 2.49
N ASP A 430 -9.86 -15.72 2.90
CA ASP A 430 -9.64 -15.32 4.31
C ASP A 430 -10.94 -15.22 5.14
N PRO A 431 -11.13 -16.03 6.21
CA PRO A 431 -12.31 -15.98 7.07
C PRO A 431 -12.62 -14.59 7.65
N SER A 432 -11.59 -13.80 7.96
CA SER A 432 -11.76 -12.46 8.52
C SER A 432 -12.12 -11.41 7.46
N LEU A 433 -11.96 -11.72 6.17
CA LEU A 433 -12.26 -10.83 5.05
C LEU A 433 -13.40 -11.37 4.17
N ARG A 434 -14.55 -11.67 4.78
CA ARG A 434 -15.79 -11.97 4.03
C ARG A 434 -16.71 -10.76 3.95
N GLY A 435 -17.22 -10.48 2.77
CA GLY A 435 -18.15 -9.41 2.46
C GLY A 435 -19.50 -9.56 3.17
N ARG A 436 -20.10 -8.43 3.54
CA ARG A 436 -21.41 -8.36 4.21
C ARG A 436 -22.13 -7.03 3.93
N PRO A 437 -23.47 -6.97 4.10
CA PRO A 437 -24.21 -5.71 4.00
C PRO A 437 -23.75 -4.70 5.06
N ASP A 438 -23.36 -3.51 4.63
CA ASP A 438 -22.90 -2.43 5.51
C ASP A 438 -24.05 -1.48 5.89
N LEU A 439 -25.09 -2.04 6.50
CA LEU A 439 -26.30 -1.34 6.91
C LEU A 439 -26.25 -0.97 8.40
N LEU A 440 -26.83 0.17 8.76
CA LEU A 440 -26.99 0.59 10.17
C LEU A 440 -28.24 -0.04 10.81
N GLU A 441 -29.24 -0.34 9.99
CA GLU A 441 -30.51 -0.96 10.41
C GLU A 441 -30.88 -2.07 9.40
N PRO A 442 -31.59 -3.13 9.84
CA PRO A 442 -32.14 -4.13 8.92
C PRO A 442 -33.11 -3.48 7.92
N ALA A 443 -33.01 -3.85 6.64
CA ALA A 443 -33.83 -3.28 5.57
C ALA A 443 -34.51 -4.41 4.76
N PRO A 444 -35.70 -4.90 5.17
CA PRO A 444 -36.32 -6.10 4.61
C PRO A 444 -36.72 -5.96 3.13
N ASP A 445 -36.99 -4.74 2.66
CA ASP A 445 -37.48 -4.48 1.29
C ASP A 445 -36.42 -3.91 0.35
N VAL A 446 -35.16 -3.81 0.80
CA VAL A 446 -34.07 -3.30 -0.03
C VAL A 446 -33.46 -4.45 -0.83
N PRO A 447 -33.44 -4.40 -2.17
CA PRO A 447 -32.85 -5.46 -2.99
C PRO A 447 -31.38 -5.67 -2.62
N GLY A 448 -30.96 -6.90 -2.31
CA GLY A 448 -29.55 -7.20 -2.08
C GLY A 448 -28.71 -7.18 -3.37
N PRO A 449 -27.36 -7.25 -3.29
CA PRO A 449 -26.50 -7.29 -4.47
C PRO A 449 -26.72 -8.48 -5.42
N SER A 450 -27.40 -9.54 -4.96
CA SER A 450 -27.90 -10.62 -5.83
C SER A 450 -28.87 -10.12 -6.91
N HIS A 451 -29.58 -9.01 -6.65
CA HIS A 451 -30.42 -8.27 -7.59
C HIS A 451 -29.77 -6.95 -7.99
N LEU A 452 -28.52 -7.01 -8.47
CA LEU A 452 -27.63 -5.86 -8.64
C LEU A 452 -28.25 -4.64 -9.33
N LYS A 453 -28.99 -4.84 -10.44
CA LYS A 453 -29.61 -3.72 -11.17
C LYS A 453 -30.62 -2.96 -10.30
N ALA A 454 -31.44 -3.68 -9.53
CA ALA A 454 -32.38 -3.09 -8.60
C ALA A 454 -31.63 -2.42 -7.42
N TRP A 455 -30.65 -3.11 -6.83
CA TRP A 455 -29.81 -2.57 -5.75
C TRP A 455 -29.09 -1.26 -6.11
N LEU A 456 -28.58 -1.16 -7.34
CA LEU A 456 -27.92 0.04 -7.85
C LEU A 456 -28.92 1.16 -8.18
N ALA A 457 -30.17 0.81 -8.51
CA ALA A 457 -31.24 1.78 -8.71
C ALA A 457 -31.84 2.29 -7.38
N THR A 458 -31.72 1.52 -6.29
CA THR A 458 -32.19 1.94 -4.97
C THR A 458 -31.31 3.05 -4.40
N SER A 459 -31.89 4.24 -4.27
CA SER A 459 -31.26 5.38 -3.60
C SER A 459 -31.42 5.30 -2.08
N ASP A 460 -32.52 4.71 -1.56
CA ASP A 460 -32.85 4.72 -0.13
C ASP A 460 -32.37 3.51 0.68
N VAL A 461 -31.07 3.21 0.59
CA VAL A 461 -30.44 2.16 1.39
C VAL A 461 -29.93 2.76 2.72
N PRO A 462 -30.21 2.18 3.91
CA PRO A 462 -29.67 2.65 5.19
C PRO A 462 -28.20 2.23 5.39
N ALA A 463 -27.38 2.39 4.36
CA ALA A 463 -25.97 2.03 4.36
C ALA A 463 -25.16 3.04 5.17
N ALA A 464 -24.24 2.56 6.02
CA ALA A 464 -23.41 3.42 6.87
C ALA A 464 -22.62 4.45 6.06
N CYS A 465 -22.05 4.04 4.92
CA CYS A 465 -21.30 4.95 4.05
C CYS A 465 -22.16 5.98 3.29
N LYS A 466 -23.48 5.77 3.19
CA LYS A 466 -24.43 6.73 2.62
C LYS A 466 -24.94 7.71 3.68
N LEU A 467 -25.17 7.23 4.90
CA LEU A 467 -25.72 8.01 6.01
C LEU A 467 -24.65 8.84 6.75
N SER A 468 -23.37 8.58 6.48
CA SER A 468 -22.28 9.35 7.09
C SER A 468 -22.32 10.84 6.72
N SER A 469 -21.88 11.72 7.63
CA SER A 469 -21.65 13.14 7.33
C SER A 469 -20.55 13.39 6.27
N PHE A 470 -19.80 12.35 5.90
CA PHE A 470 -18.77 12.34 4.85
C PHE A 470 -19.20 11.54 3.62
N ALA A 471 -20.49 11.25 3.49
CA ALA A 471 -21.02 10.54 2.34
C ALA A 471 -20.61 11.22 1.04
N GLN A 472 -20.25 10.40 0.05
CA GLN A 472 -19.96 10.84 -1.31
C GLN A 472 -21.02 10.24 -2.23
N PRO A 473 -22.15 10.94 -2.48
CA PRO A 473 -23.26 10.38 -3.26
C PRO A 473 -22.83 9.87 -4.63
N THR A 474 -21.95 10.62 -5.32
CA THR A 474 -21.37 10.29 -6.63
C THR A 474 -20.36 9.14 -6.61
N LYS A 475 -20.00 8.63 -5.43
CA LYS A 475 -19.20 7.42 -5.23
C LYS A 475 -20.05 6.26 -4.70
N PHE A 476 -21.05 6.54 -3.87
CA PHE A 476 -21.99 5.54 -3.37
C PHE A 476 -22.82 4.93 -4.51
N ARG A 477 -23.31 5.76 -5.44
CA ARG A 477 -23.89 5.38 -6.73
C ARG A 477 -23.32 6.28 -7.81
N TRP A 478 -22.85 5.70 -8.91
CA TRP A 478 -22.17 6.42 -9.97
C TRP A 478 -22.59 5.95 -11.35
N GLU A 479 -22.50 6.86 -12.31
CA GLU A 479 -22.65 6.57 -13.74
C GLU A 479 -21.39 6.99 -14.48
N LYS A 480 -20.99 6.21 -15.48
CA LYS A 480 -19.96 6.59 -16.44
C LYS A 480 -20.40 6.17 -17.84
N ARG A 481 -20.44 7.14 -18.76
CA ARG A 481 -20.80 6.91 -20.17
C ARG A 481 -19.55 6.98 -21.02
N PHE A 482 -19.50 6.10 -22.00
CA PHE A 482 -18.44 6.07 -23.01
C PHE A 482 -19.08 6.03 -24.39
N THR A 483 -18.56 6.80 -25.33
CA THR A 483 -18.91 6.63 -26.75
C THR A 483 -18.31 5.32 -27.28
N GLN A 484 -18.85 4.81 -28.39
CA GLN A 484 -18.29 3.63 -29.04
C GLN A 484 -16.79 3.80 -29.34
N GLY A 485 -16.39 4.94 -29.93
CA GLY A 485 -14.99 5.22 -30.25
C GLY A 485 -14.08 5.27 -29.02
N GLN A 486 -14.56 5.74 -27.87
CA GLN A 486 -13.79 5.68 -26.62
C GLN A 486 -13.57 4.25 -26.16
N VAL A 487 -14.61 3.40 -26.21
CA VAL A 487 -14.49 1.98 -25.84
C VAL A 487 -13.56 1.24 -26.79
N ASP A 488 -13.67 1.48 -28.11
CA ASP A 488 -12.78 0.89 -29.11
C ASP A 488 -11.31 1.26 -28.84
N ALA A 489 -11.04 2.54 -28.55
CA ALA A 489 -9.69 3.00 -28.22
C ALA A 489 -9.15 2.39 -26.91
N LEU A 490 -9.98 2.33 -25.86
CA LEU A 490 -9.58 1.74 -24.57
C LEU A 490 -9.34 0.23 -24.66
N THR A 491 -9.98 -0.45 -25.61
CA THR A 491 -9.90 -1.90 -25.79
C THR A 491 -9.02 -2.33 -26.97
N GLU A 492 -8.36 -1.40 -27.66
CA GLU A 492 -7.55 -1.68 -28.86
C GLU A 492 -6.53 -2.81 -28.64
N LYS A 493 -5.82 -2.77 -27.50
CA LYS A 493 -4.80 -3.77 -27.12
C LYS A 493 -5.35 -5.18 -26.92
N LEU A 494 -6.68 -5.34 -26.83
CA LEU A 494 -7.34 -6.64 -26.73
C LEU A 494 -7.46 -7.34 -28.10
N GLY A 495 -7.26 -6.61 -29.21
CA GLY A 495 -7.21 -7.20 -30.56
C GLY A 495 -8.56 -7.69 -31.10
N VAL A 496 -9.68 -7.36 -30.46
CA VAL A 496 -11.02 -7.88 -30.82
C VAL A 496 -11.77 -7.04 -31.87
N GLY A 497 -11.15 -5.98 -32.40
CA GLY A 497 -11.79 -5.08 -33.37
C GLY A 497 -12.80 -4.13 -32.72
N ALA A 498 -13.75 -3.63 -33.51
CA ALA A 498 -14.77 -2.69 -33.02
C ALA A 498 -15.74 -3.41 -32.06
N ILE A 499 -16.02 -2.80 -30.91
CA ILE A 499 -16.74 -3.45 -29.83
C ILE A 499 -18.23 -3.52 -30.13
N GLN A 500 -18.79 -4.72 -29.95
CA GLN A 500 -20.20 -5.05 -30.14
C GLN A 500 -20.88 -5.48 -28.84
N GLY A 501 -20.11 -5.96 -27.85
CA GLY A 501 -20.61 -6.54 -26.61
C GLY A 501 -19.68 -6.34 -25.43
N LEU A 502 -20.23 -5.88 -24.30
CA LEU A 502 -19.57 -5.87 -23.00
C LEU A 502 -20.47 -6.59 -21.98
N ALA A 503 -19.91 -7.53 -21.22
CA ALA A 503 -20.64 -8.24 -20.18
C ALA A 503 -19.79 -8.41 -18.92
N LEU A 504 -20.28 -7.89 -17.80
CA LEU A 504 -19.68 -8.05 -16.47
C LEU A 504 -20.31 -9.26 -15.76
N SER A 505 -19.49 -10.25 -15.41
CA SER A 505 -19.92 -11.56 -14.89
C SER A 505 -18.99 -12.08 -13.78
N GLU A 506 -19.28 -13.30 -13.30
CA GLU A 506 -18.57 -13.96 -12.21
C GLU A 506 -18.48 -13.05 -10.96
N ARG A 507 -19.63 -12.77 -10.36
CA ARG A 507 -19.77 -11.75 -9.31
C ARG A 507 -19.56 -12.32 -7.91
N GLY A 508 -18.99 -11.50 -7.03
CA GLY A 508 -18.92 -11.78 -5.59
C GLY A 508 -20.19 -11.39 -4.84
N VAL A 509 -20.14 -11.47 -3.51
CA VAL A 509 -21.30 -11.24 -2.63
C VAL A 509 -21.76 -9.79 -2.63
N SER A 510 -20.87 -8.84 -2.96
CA SER A 510 -21.23 -7.43 -3.13
C SER A 510 -21.76 -7.11 -4.52
N GLY A 511 -21.77 -8.07 -5.45
CA GLY A 511 -22.10 -7.85 -6.86
C GLY A 511 -20.94 -7.30 -7.69
N ARG A 512 -19.72 -7.17 -7.14
CA ARG A 512 -18.51 -6.85 -7.90
C ARG A 512 -18.21 -7.96 -8.90
N ALA A 513 -17.98 -7.58 -10.14
CA ALA A 513 -17.57 -8.52 -11.18
C ALA A 513 -16.07 -8.80 -11.10
N ARG A 514 -15.69 -10.09 -11.24
CA ARG A 514 -14.29 -10.51 -11.41
C ARG A 514 -13.94 -10.80 -12.87
N LEU A 515 -14.93 -10.81 -13.76
CA LEU A 515 -14.75 -11.02 -15.20
C LEU A 515 -15.52 -9.97 -16.02
N LEU A 516 -14.85 -9.42 -17.03
CA LEU A 516 -15.43 -8.70 -18.14
C LEU A 516 -15.20 -9.49 -19.43
N THR A 517 -16.27 -9.88 -20.11
CA THR A 517 -16.21 -10.37 -21.49
C THR A 517 -16.35 -9.20 -22.46
N VAL A 518 -15.40 -9.11 -23.40
CA VAL A 518 -15.36 -8.08 -24.44
C VAL A 518 -15.49 -8.78 -25.79
N SER A 519 -16.55 -8.49 -26.53
CA SER A 519 -16.82 -9.05 -27.86
C SER A 519 -16.78 -7.94 -28.91
N GLY A 520 -16.06 -8.18 -30.00
CA GLY A 520 -15.94 -7.26 -31.12
C GLY A 520 -15.92 -7.97 -32.47
N THR A 521 -15.74 -7.20 -33.53
CA THR A 521 -15.83 -7.69 -34.93
C THR A 521 -14.80 -8.75 -35.31
N LYS A 522 -13.70 -8.88 -34.56
CA LYS A 522 -12.62 -9.85 -34.82
C LYS A 522 -12.59 -11.01 -33.82
N GLY A 523 -13.53 -11.06 -32.87
CA GLY A 523 -13.61 -12.12 -31.86
C GLY A 523 -13.99 -11.61 -30.48
N ALA A 524 -13.75 -12.43 -29.46
CA ALA A 524 -14.02 -12.07 -28.07
C ALA A 524 -12.85 -12.43 -27.15
N THR A 525 -12.70 -11.67 -26.07
CA THR A 525 -11.70 -11.92 -25.03
C THR A 525 -12.25 -11.64 -23.64
N GLN A 526 -11.42 -11.92 -22.62
CA GLN A 526 -11.76 -11.82 -21.22
C GLN A 526 -10.73 -10.96 -20.46
N VAL A 527 -11.24 -9.97 -19.73
CA VAL A 527 -10.47 -9.18 -18.76
C VAL A 527 -10.87 -9.64 -17.37
N ARG A 528 -9.96 -10.35 -16.70
CA ARG A 528 -10.16 -10.91 -15.36
C ARG A 528 -9.51 -10.06 -14.28
N GLY A 529 -10.11 -10.07 -13.10
CA GLY A 529 -9.66 -9.33 -11.92
C GLY A 529 -10.32 -7.96 -11.81
N GLU A 530 -10.81 -7.64 -10.60
CA GLU A 530 -11.56 -6.42 -10.31
C GLU A 530 -10.80 -5.15 -10.72
N LEU A 531 -9.53 -5.08 -10.37
CA LEU A 531 -8.66 -3.94 -10.66
C LEU A 531 -8.39 -3.77 -12.16
N ASN A 532 -8.24 -4.87 -12.89
CA ASN A 532 -7.96 -4.82 -14.33
C ASN A 532 -9.18 -4.30 -15.11
N ILE A 533 -10.38 -4.73 -14.72
CA ILE A 533 -11.64 -4.22 -15.27
C ILE A 533 -11.73 -2.71 -15.05
N ARG A 534 -11.42 -2.24 -13.84
CA ARG A 534 -11.46 -0.81 -13.51
C ARG A 534 -10.43 -0.03 -14.33
N ARG A 535 -9.18 -0.50 -14.39
CA ARG A 535 -8.09 0.15 -15.13
C ARG A 535 -8.40 0.30 -16.62
N LEU A 536 -8.99 -0.73 -17.24
CA LEU A 536 -9.33 -0.71 -18.67
C LEU A 536 -10.18 0.49 -19.07
N PHE A 537 -11.08 0.96 -18.19
CA PHE A 537 -11.98 2.08 -18.46
C PHE A 537 -11.57 3.36 -17.74
N GLY A 538 -10.26 3.61 -17.62
CA GLY A 538 -9.70 4.82 -16.99
C GLY A 538 -10.06 4.89 -15.51
N MET A 539 -9.77 3.80 -14.78
CA MET A 539 -10.06 3.59 -13.37
C MET A 539 -11.53 3.83 -13.00
N LEU A 540 -12.42 2.89 -13.35
CA LEU A 540 -13.77 2.88 -12.78
C LEU A 540 -13.69 2.91 -11.25
N ASN A 541 -14.68 3.57 -10.62
CA ASN A 541 -14.71 3.66 -9.16
C ASN A 541 -14.67 2.26 -8.51
N SER A 542 -15.35 1.29 -9.12
CA SER A 542 -15.52 -0.07 -8.60
C SER A 542 -15.98 -1.01 -9.73
N SER A 543 -15.91 -2.35 -9.56
CA SER A 543 -16.59 -3.30 -10.47
C SER A 543 -17.99 -3.75 -9.99
N MET A 544 -18.52 -3.17 -8.90
CA MET A 544 -19.93 -3.32 -8.49
C MET A 544 -20.77 -2.49 -9.46
N ALA A 545 -20.92 -3.00 -10.67
CA ALA A 545 -21.50 -2.27 -11.78
C ALA A 545 -22.23 -3.18 -12.77
N THR A 546 -23.23 -2.61 -13.42
CA THR A 546 -23.83 -3.11 -14.66
C THR A 546 -23.32 -2.28 -15.83
N VAL A 547 -23.34 -2.88 -17.02
CA VAL A 547 -23.00 -2.20 -18.29
C VAL A 547 -24.15 -2.42 -19.26
N GLU A 548 -24.60 -1.34 -19.90
CA GLU A 548 -25.72 -1.34 -20.85
C GLU A 548 -25.27 -0.69 -22.16
N ALA A 549 -25.62 -1.29 -23.30
CA ALA A 549 -25.39 -0.71 -24.61
C ALA A 549 -26.36 0.45 -24.85
N GLU A 550 -25.85 1.60 -25.25
CA GLU A 550 -26.66 2.74 -25.70
C GLU A 550 -26.77 2.70 -27.22
N ARG A 551 -27.99 2.90 -27.73
CA ARG A 551 -28.30 2.83 -29.15
C ARG A 551 -29.10 4.06 -29.57
N ASP A 552 -28.93 4.49 -30.82
CA ASP A 552 -29.75 5.54 -31.42
C ASP A 552 -31.15 5.01 -31.83
N ALA A 553 -31.97 5.89 -32.41
CA ALA A 553 -33.32 5.56 -32.86
C ALA A 553 -33.35 4.48 -33.94
N GLU A 554 -32.27 4.33 -34.71
CA GLU A 554 -32.10 3.30 -35.73
C GLU A 554 -31.50 2.00 -35.16
N GLY A 555 -31.26 1.92 -33.84
CA GLY A 555 -30.72 0.75 -33.15
C GLY A 555 -29.20 0.58 -33.29
N ARG A 556 -28.49 1.56 -33.87
CA ARG A 556 -27.02 1.53 -34.00
C ARG A 556 -26.39 1.79 -32.65
N LEU A 557 -25.33 1.05 -32.32
CA LEU A 557 -24.57 1.23 -31.08
C LEU A 557 -23.92 2.61 -31.10
N THR A 558 -24.18 3.42 -30.09
CA THR A 558 -23.59 4.76 -29.94
C THR A 558 -22.62 4.83 -28.76
N GLY A 559 -22.80 3.97 -27.76
CA GLY A 559 -21.97 3.97 -26.57
C GLY A 559 -22.36 2.91 -25.55
N TRP A 560 -21.82 3.09 -24.35
CA TRP A 560 -21.99 2.19 -23.21
C TRP A 560 -22.18 2.98 -21.93
N LEU A 561 -23.21 2.65 -21.17
CA LEU A 561 -23.49 3.20 -19.86
C LEU A 561 -23.11 2.19 -18.77
N PHE A 562 -22.15 2.57 -17.94
CA PHE A 562 -21.87 1.87 -16.69
C PHE A 562 -22.65 2.53 -15.56
N ARG A 563 -23.42 1.74 -14.82
CA ARG A 563 -24.05 2.14 -13.55
C ARG A 563 -23.43 1.30 -12.46
N GLY A 564 -22.95 1.90 -11.39
CA GLY A 564 -22.32 1.17 -10.31
C GLY A 564 -22.42 1.85 -8.96
N GLY A 565 -21.78 1.27 -7.97
CA GLY A 565 -21.68 1.86 -6.64
C GLY A 565 -20.36 1.54 -5.96
N GLY A 566 -20.08 2.27 -4.88
CA GLY A 566 -18.82 2.17 -4.16
C GLY A 566 -17.62 2.74 -4.91
N TRP A 567 -16.52 2.89 -4.19
CA TRP A 567 -15.23 3.40 -4.66
C TRP A 567 -14.09 2.72 -3.91
N GLY A 568 -13.20 2.06 -4.66
CA GLY A 568 -12.17 1.18 -4.14
C GLY A 568 -12.55 -0.29 -4.24
N HIS A 569 -11.73 -1.17 -3.67
CA HIS A 569 -11.89 -2.63 -3.82
C HIS A 569 -13.06 -3.21 -3.00
N GLY A 570 -13.48 -2.57 -1.90
CA GLY A 570 -14.65 -2.98 -1.12
C GLY A 570 -14.42 -4.11 -0.11
N VAL A 571 -13.21 -4.62 0.02
CA VAL A 571 -12.84 -5.68 1.00
C VAL A 571 -12.45 -5.03 2.33
N GLY A 572 -12.80 -5.66 3.45
CA GLY A 572 -12.46 -5.18 4.79
C GLY A 572 -13.22 -3.91 5.17
N MET A 573 -12.53 -2.97 5.82
CA MET A 573 -13.18 -1.78 6.37
C MET A 573 -13.54 -0.76 5.29
N CYS A 574 -14.81 -0.33 5.27
CA CYS A 574 -15.23 0.85 4.51
C CYS A 574 -14.91 2.11 5.32
N GLN A 575 -14.09 3.03 4.79
CA GLN A 575 -13.68 4.23 5.53
C GLN A 575 -14.87 5.14 5.82
N THR A 576 -15.66 5.52 4.80
CA THR A 576 -16.88 6.33 5.01
C THR A 576 -17.94 5.56 5.81
N GLY A 577 -17.98 4.23 5.68
CA GLY A 577 -18.88 3.38 6.48
C GLY A 577 -18.51 3.36 7.96
N ALA A 578 -17.22 3.27 8.29
CA ALA A 578 -16.72 3.37 9.66
C ALA A 578 -17.06 4.71 10.29
N ILE A 579 -17.02 5.81 9.51
CA ILE A 579 -17.49 7.12 9.98
C ILE A 579 -18.99 7.08 10.29
N GLY A 580 -19.82 6.59 9.38
CA GLY A 580 -21.27 6.47 9.61
C GLY A 580 -21.63 5.57 10.79
N ARG A 581 -20.91 4.47 10.99
CA ARG A 581 -21.07 3.58 12.16
C ARG A 581 -20.68 4.27 13.46
N ALA A 582 -19.59 5.03 13.45
CA ALA A 582 -19.15 5.80 14.60
C ALA A 582 -20.16 6.91 14.97
N GLU A 583 -20.72 7.59 13.96
CA GLU A 583 -21.79 8.58 14.12
C GLU A 583 -23.09 7.95 14.65
N ALA A 584 -23.33 6.67 14.36
CA ALA A 584 -24.40 5.86 14.94
C ALA A 584 -24.08 5.32 16.35
N GLY A 585 -22.99 5.77 16.98
CA GLY A 585 -22.63 5.44 18.37
C GLY A 585 -21.78 4.19 18.55
N GLN A 586 -21.34 3.53 17.48
CA GLN A 586 -20.44 2.36 17.60
C GLN A 586 -19.02 2.82 17.96
N ARG A 587 -18.38 2.11 18.90
CA ARG A 587 -16.97 2.36 19.26
C ARG A 587 -16.04 1.65 18.28
N TYR A 588 -14.79 2.07 18.21
CA TYR A 588 -13.83 1.52 17.25
C TYR A 588 -13.67 -0.01 17.29
N PRO A 589 -13.70 -0.72 18.45
CA PRO A 589 -13.60 -2.17 18.44
C PRO A 589 -14.85 -2.83 17.81
N ASP A 590 -16.02 -2.23 18.02
CA ASP A 590 -17.30 -2.72 17.51
C ASP A 590 -17.39 -2.50 15.98
N ILE A 591 -16.89 -1.36 15.51
CA ILE A 591 -16.73 -1.06 14.07
C ILE A 591 -15.80 -2.09 13.42
N LEU A 592 -14.66 -2.40 14.04
CA LEU A 592 -13.70 -3.33 13.47
C LEU A 592 -14.20 -4.78 13.49
N ARG A 593 -14.85 -5.23 14.57
CA ARG A 593 -15.52 -6.55 14.62
C ARG A 593 -16.60 -6.68 13.55
N PHE A 594 -17.26 -5.57 13.21
CA PHE A 594 -18.21 -5.56 12.11
C PHE A 594 -17.52 -5.84 10.76
N TYR A 595 -16.41 -5.16 10.46
CA TYR A 595 -15.74 -5.29 9.15
C TYR A 595 -14.83 -6.52 9.02
N PHE A 596 -14.34 -7.06 10.14
CA PHE A 596 -13.37 -8.16 10.17
C PHE A 596 -13.92 -9.33 10.98
N ASN A 597 -14.32 -10.40 10.30
CA ASN A 597 -15.12 -11.46 10.91
C ASN A 597 -14.30 -12.28 11.90
N GLY A 598 -14.84 -12.45 13.12
CA GLY A 598 -14.16 -13.19 14.18
C GLY A 598 -12.84 -12.58 14.62
N ALA A 599 -12.52 -11.36 14.17
CA ALA A 599 -11.31 -10.66 14.53
C ALA A 599 -11.54 -9.79 15.77
N GLU A 600 -10.55 -9.75 16.64
CA GLU A 600 -10.58 -9.01 17.89
C GLU A 600 -9.43 -8.01 17.94
N VAL A 601 -9.70 -6.83 18.50
CA VAL A 601 -8.66 -5.85 18.79
C VAL A 601 -7.86 -6.34 19.99
N ALA A 602 -6.55 -6.47 19.83
CA ALA A 602 -5.66 -6.81 20.92
C ALA A 602 -4.33 -6.03 20.83
N PRO A 603 -3.63 -5.82 21.95
CA PRO A 603 -2.31 -5.21 21.92
C PRO A 603 -1.29 -6.12 21.21
N ILE A 604 -0.38 -5.53 20.44
CA ILE A 604 0.87 -6.11 19.90
C ILE A 604 2.09 -5.75 20.74
N TYR A 605 2.03 -4.66 21.53
CA TYR A 605 3.03 -4.26 22.51
C TYR A 605 2.47 -3.25 23.50
#